data_AF-A0A7C2I3B5-F1
#
_entry.id   AF-A0A7C2I3B5-F1
#
_cell.length_a   1.000
_cell.length_b   1.000
_cell.length_c   1.000
_cell.angle_alpha   90.00
_cell.angle_beta   90.00
_cell.angle_gamma   90.00
#
_symmetry.space_group_name_H-M   'P 1'
#
loop_
_entity.id
_entity.type
_entity.pdbx_description
1 polymer ?
#
loop_
_entity_poly.entity_id
_entity_poly.type
_entity_poly.pdbx_seq_one_letter_code
_entity_poly.pdbx_strand_id
1 'polypeptide(L)'
;MPDSHAFLPPALPLMNDWNIQGRASACQSCGQKFADRQPYHSLLWEEERRYRRLDVCVACWEAQYLQEARTRREVVSYWRGIYEAPPPPAEPIRRDAAETLLRQLCERADPQYRPATYILAVMLERKRVLKVKEQFWRDGQRVFVYEHTRNGDVFTVPDPALKLGELEAVQRTVAQLLEQGLPPAMSGPDPAPATPDATGAEAVPSDSRVEPAPSGS
;
A
#
# COMPACT_ATOMS: atom_id res chain seq x y z
N MET A 1 -18.88 39.19 -61.49
CA MET A 1 -18.75 39.63 -60.09
C MET A 1 -19.92 40.55 -59.81
N PRO A 2 -20.66 40.43 -58.69
CA PRO A 2 -20.56 39.41 -57.63
C PRO A 2 -22.00 38.85 -57.33
N ASP A 3 -22.36 37.96 -56.41
CA ASP A 3 -21.71 37.32 -55.26
C ASP A 3 -22.31 35.90 -55.14
N SER A 4 -21.47 34.88 -55.26
CA SER A 4 -21.79 33.54 -54.75
C SER A 4 -21.75 33.61 -53.23
N HIS A 5 -22.91 33.79 -52.59
CA HIS A 5 -23.04 33.56 -51.16
C HIS A 5 -22.87 32.06 -50.88
N ALA A 6 -21.63 31.67 -50.60
CA ALA A 6 -21.31 30.42 -49.95
C ALA A 6 -22.00 30.40 -48.58
N PHE A 7 -23.10 29.66 -48.47
CA PHE A 7 -23.63 29.25 -47.18
C PHE A 7 -22.63 28.26 -46.57
N LEU A 8 -21.74 28.77 -45.72
CA LEU A 8 -20.97 27.94 -44.80
C LEU A 8 -21.95 27.33 -43.79
N PRO A 9 -22.04 26.00 -43.66
CA PRO A 9 -22.82 25.42 -42.58
C PRO A 9 -22.19 25.83 -41.24
N PRO A 10 -23.00 26.15 -40.20
CA PRO A 10 -22.44 26.39 -38.88
C PRO A 10 -21.69 25.14 -38.43
N ALA A 11 -20.41 25.31 -38.08
CA ALA A 11 -19.62 24.27 -37.46
C ALA A 11 -20.35 23.83 -36.17
N LEU A 12 -20.87 22.60 -36.17
CA LEU A 12 -21.42 21.98 -34.97
C LEU A 12 -20.24 21.69 -34.02
N PRO A 13 -20.14 22.33 -32.83
CA PRO A 13 -19.31 21.75 -31.79
C PRO A 13 -20.11 20.56 -31.25
N LEU A 14 -19.84 19.37 -31.79
CA LEU A 14 -20.42 18.09 -31.38
C LEU A 14 -19.49 17.40 -30.38
N MET A 15 -19.10 18.16 -29.34
CA MET A 15 -18.32 17.64 -28.23
C MET A 15 -19.15 17.86 -26.96
N ASN A 16 -20.02 16.89 -26.66
CA ASN A 16 -20.64 16.82 -25.34
C ASN A 16 -19.53 16.62 -24.31
N ASP A 17 -19.54 17.44 -23.27
CA ASP A 17 -18.58 17.38 -22.17
C ASP A 17 -18.96 16.18 -21.27
N TRP A 18 -18.24 15.06 -21.41
CA TRP A 18 -18.51 13.77 -20.74
C TRP A 18 -18.10 13.75 -19.26
N ASN A 19 -18.06 14.90 -18.59
CA ASN A 19 -17.70 15.03 -17.18
C ASN A 19 -18.89 14.69 -16.25
N ILE A 20 -19.25 13.41 -16.14
CA ILE A 20 -20.32 12.94 -15.24
C ILE A 20 -19.78 12.77 -13.83
N GLN A 21 -20.36 13.50 -12.87
CA GLN A 21 -19.94 13.47 -11.46
C GLN A 21 -20.12 12.07 -10.84
N GLY A 22 -19.25 11.77 -9.87
CA GLY A 22 -19.38 10.58 -9.02
C GLY A 22 -20.69 10.59 -8.23
N ARG A 23 -21.09 9.41 -7.76
CA ARG A 23 -22.30 9.23 -6.93
C ARG A 23 -22.20 10.05 -5.65
N ALA A 24 -23.25 10.81 -5.32
CA ALA A 24 -23.38 11.54 -4.06
C ALA A 24 -23.39 10.60 -2.83
N SER A 25 -23.07 11.15 -1.66
CA SER A 25 -23.15 10.46 -0.36
C SER A 25 -24.47 10.70 0.38
N ALA A 26 -25.33 11.57 -0.15
CA ALA A 26 -26.62 11.91 0.40
C ALA A 26 -27.63 12.15 -0.73
N CYS A 27 -28.90 11.97 -0.43
CA CYS A 27 -29.98 12.33 -1.33
C CYS A 27 -29.93 13.84 -1.60
N GLN A 28 -29.87 14.21 -2.88
CA GLN A 28 -29.78 15.61 -3.30
C GLN A 28 -31.13 16.35 -3.28
N SER A 29 -32.24 15.68 -2.93
CA SER A 29 -33.57 16.30 -2.73
C SER A 29 -33.85 16.55 -1.25
N CYS A 30 -33.75 15.54 -0.38
CA CYS A 30 -34.03 15.69 1.05
C CYS A 30 -32.81 15.91 1.95
N GLY A 31 -31.59 15.80 1.42
CA GLY A 31 -30.34 15.96 2.17
C GLY A 31 -29.95 14.80 3.08
N GLN A 32 -30.78 13.75 3.19
CA GLN A 32 -30.46 12.60 4.03
C GLN A 32 -29.25 11.82 3.48
N LYS A 33 -28.26 11.56 4.35
CA LYS A 33 -27.12 10.70 4.03
C LYS A 33 -27.60 9.30 3.70
N PHE A 34 -26.98 8.69 2.69
CA PHE A 34 -27.25 7.29 2.38
C PHE A 34 -26.58 6.39 3.42
N ALA A 35 -27.34 5.45 3.98
CA ALA A 35 -26.82 4.37 4.80
C ALA A 35 -26.13 3.31 3.92
N ASP A 36 -25.20 2.56 4.49
CA ASP A 36 -24.58 1.45 3.78
C ASP A 36 -25.65 0.45 3.31
N ARG A 37 -25.47 -0.08 2.10
CA ARG A 37 -26.42 -0.94 1.39
C ARG A 37 -27.79 -0.32 1.09
N GLN A 38 -27.97 0.99 1.29
CA GLN A 38 -29.24 1.64 0.99
C GLN A 38 -29.49 1.72 -0.53
N PRO A 39 -30.67 1.33 -1.04
CA PRO A 39 -31.02 1.57 -2.43
C PRO A 39 -31.24 3.07 -2.71
N TYR A 40 -30.81 3.51 -3.88
CA TYR A 40 -31.01 4.87 -4.37
C TYR A 40 -31.27 4.86 -5.88
N HIS A 41 -31.75 5.99 -6.41
CA HIS A 41 -31.90 6.20 -7.85
C HIS A 41 -30.98 7.33 -8.30
N SER A 42 -30.40 7.18 -9.48
CA SER A 42 -29.66 8.22 -10.19
C SER A 42 -30.46 8.66 -11.39
N LEU A 43 -30.47 9.97 -11.65
CA LEU A 43 -30.95 10.58 -12.88
C LEU A 43 -29.78 11.28 -13.56
N LEU A 44 -29.73 11.20 -14.88
CA LEU A 44 -28.83 11.99 -15.71
C LEU A 44 -29.65 13.03 -16.47
N TRP A 45 -29.40 14.30 -16.14
CA TRP A 45 -30.02 15.44 -16.80
C TRP A 45 -29.06 16.01 -17.83
N GLU A 46 -29.61 16.49 -18.94
CA GLU A 46 -28.89 17.32 -19.91
C GLU A 46 -29.33 18.79 -19.74
N GLU A 47 -28.40 19.62 -19.29
CA GLU A 47 -28.56 21.07 -19.13
C GLU A 47 -27.49 21.75 -19.99
N GLU A 48 -27.89 22.59 -20.95
CA GLU A 48 -26.95 23.37 -21.78
C GLU A 48 -25.80 22.54 -22.41
N ARG A 49 -26.12 21.32 -22.87
CA ARG A 49 -25.16 20.35 -23.46
C ARG A 49 -24.10 19.82 -22.48
N ARG A 50 -24.37 19.93 -21.18
CA ARG A 50 -23.62 19.27 -20.09
C ARG A 50 -24.49 18.22 -19.42
N TYR A 51 -23.85 17.16 -18.93
CA TYR A 51 -24.53 16.13 -18.16
C TYR A 51 -24.42 16.39 -16.67
N ARG A 52 -25.55 16.40 -15.99
CA ARG A 52 -25.67 16.54 -14.54
C ARG A 52 -26.29 15.29 -13.94
N ARG A 53 -25.54 14.63 -13.06
CA ARG A 53 -26.05 13.51 -12.27
C ARG A 53 -26.77 14.03 -11.02
N LEU A 54 -27.93 13.44 -10.73
CA LEU A 54 -28.68 13.64 -9.50
C LEU A 54 -28.96 12.29 -8.82
N ASP A 55 -28.56 12.13 -7.56
CA ASP A 55 -28.83 10.92 -6.77
C ASP A 55 -29.88 11.19 -5.68
N VAL A 56 -30.93 10.37 -5.64
CA VAL A 56 -32.07 10.52 -4.74
C VAL A 56 -32.44 9.22 -4.03
N CYS A 57 -32.95 9.31 -2.80
CA CYS A 57 -33.45 8.14 -2.08
C CYS A 57 -34.73 7.60 -2.74
N VAL A 58 -35.12 6.36 -2.42
CA VAL A 58 -36.34 5.73 -2.97
C VAL A 58 -37.59 6.56 -2.71
N ALA A 59 -37.72 7.15 -1.52
CA ALA A 59 -38.89 7.98 -1.19
C ALA A 59 -38.97 9.24 -2.07
N CYS A 60 -37.87 9.98 -2.25
CA CYS A 60 -37.83 11.14 -3.14
C CYS A 60 -38.02 10.75 -4.61
N TRP A 61 -37.50 9.59 -5.02
CA TRP A 61 -37.71 9.05 -6.35
C TRP A 61 -39.20 8.85 -6.66
N GLU A 62 -39.92 8.13 -5.81
CA GLU A 62 -41.34 7.83 -6.00
C GLU A 62 -42.21 9.09 -5.91
N ALA A 63 -41.89 10.00 -4.98
CA ALA A 63 -42.67 11.21 -4.76
C ALA A 63 -42.49 12.30 -5.84
N GLN A 64 -41.29 12.44 -6.42
CA GLN A 64 -40.95 13.61 -7.25
C GLN A 64 -40.44 13.22 -8.64
N TYR A 65 -39.57 12.21 -8.74
CA TYR A 65 -38.76 12.01 -9.95
C TYR A 65 -39.24 10.89 -10.87
N LEU A 66 -40.05 9.94 -10.39
CA LEU A 66 -40.54 8.82 -11.20
C LEU A 66 -41.32 9.28 -12.44
N GLN A 67 -42.16 10.31 -12.28
CA GLN A 67 -42.94 10.89 -13.37
C GLN A 67 -42.09 11.81 -14.25
N GLU A 68 -41.24 12.64 -13.65
CA GLU A 68 -40.34 13.55 -14.37
C GLU A 68 -39.41 12.76 -15.30
N ALA A 69 -38.81 11.69 -14.80
CA ALA A 69 -37.88 10.84 -15.55
C ALA A 69 -38.50 10.15 -16.78
N ARG A 70 -39.83 10.08 -16.87
CA ARG A 70 -40.56 9.50 -18.00
C ARG A 70 -41.08 10.54 -18.99
N THR A 71 -41.19 11.81 -18.57
CA THR A 71 -41.92 12.84 -19.32
C THR A 71 -41.04 14.01 -19.75
N ARG A 72 -40.00 14.32 -18.97
CA ARG A 72 -39.06 15.42 -19.23
C ARG A 72 -38.02 14.96 -20.24
N ARG A 73 -37.89 15.69 -21.36
CA ARG A 73 -36.90 15.40 -22.40
C ARG A 73 -35.47 15.68 -21.94
N GLU A 74 -35.33 16.52 -20.92
CA GLU A 74 -34.07 16.89 -20.29
C GLU A 74 -33.50 15.74 -19.44
N VAL A 75 -34.32 14.75 -19.06
CA VAL A 75 -33.84 13.53 -18.42
C VAL A 75 -33.42 12.53 -19.50
N VAL A 76 -32.12 12.30 -19.60
CA VAL A 76 -31.52 11.41 -20.60
C VAL A 76 -31.66 9.95 -20.19
N SER A 77 -31.42 9.66 -18.92
CA SER A 77 -31.49 8.30 -18.38
C SER A 77 -31.67 8.31 -16.86
N TYR A 78 -32.13 7.18 -16.34
CA TYR A 78 -32.19 6.93 -14.90
C TYR A 78 -31.87 5.46 -14.61
N TRP A 79 -31.29 5.19 -13.44
CA TRP A 79 -30.98 3.83 -12.98
C TRP A 79 -31.06 3.71 -11.47
N ARG A 80 -31.14 2.48 -10.98
CA ARG A 80 -31.12 2.16 -9.54
C ARG A 80 -29.75 1.62 -9.15
N GLY A 81 -29.26 2.02 -7.98
CA GLY A 81 -28.02 1.53 -7.39
C GLY A 81 -28.18 1.16 -5.92
N ILE A 82 -27.16 0.53 -5.37
CA ILE A 82 -27.00 0.29 -3.93
C ILE A 82 -25.84 1.15 -3.44
N TYR A 83 -26.06 1.96 -2.42
CA TYR A 83 -25.01 2.77 -1.82
C TYR A 83 -24.05 1.87 -1.06
N GLU A 84 -22.76 2.02 -1.34
CA GLU A 84 -21.70 1.41 -0.55
C GLU A 84 -20.99 2.56 0.17
N ALA A 85 -21.07 2.51 1.50
CA ALA A 85 -20.36 3.46 2.34
C ALA A 85 -18.86 3.27 2.11
N PRO A 86 -18.09 4.36 1.97
CA PRO A 86 -16.64 4.23 1.95
C PRO A 86 -16.23 3.48 3.22
N PRO A 87 -15.30 2.49 3.13
CA PRO A 87 -14.82 1.81 4.31
C PRO A 87 -14.34 2.86 5.31
N PRO A 88 -14.52 2.63 6.62
CA PRO A 88 -13.97 3.54 7.62
C PRO A 88 -12.49 3.74 7.28
N PRO A 89 -11.98 4.97 7.33
CA PRO A 89 -10.57 5.19 7.12
C PRO A 89 -9.84 4.25 8.09
N ALA A 90 -9.09 3.30 7.53
CA ALA A 90 -8.30 2.38 8.35
C ALA A 90 -7.52 3.24 9.33
N GLU A 91 -7.54 2.87 10.61
CA GLU A 91 -6.74 3.57 11.61
C GLU A 91 -5.35 3.75 11.01
N PRO A 92 -4.86 5.00 10.94
CA PRO A 92 -3.60 5.25 10.28
C PRO A 92 -2.61 4.33 10.95
N ILE A 93 -2.05 3.37 10.20
CA ILE A 93 -0.89 2.57 10.62
C ILE A 93 -0.05 3.53 11.45
N ARG A 94 0.03 3.30 12.76
CA ARG A 94 0.57 4.30 13.70
C ARG A 94 1.88 4.72 13.10
N ARG A 95 1.95 5.97 12.62
CA ARG A 95 3.05 6.42 11.77
C ARG A 95 4.39 6.11 12.42
N ASP A 96 4.43 6.29 13.73
CA ASP A 96 5.53 5.95 14.63
C ASP A 96 5.88 4.45 14.64
N ALA A 97 4.91 3.54 14.56
CA ALA A 97 5.13 2.09 14.48
C ALA A 97 5.74 1.68 13.13
N ALA A 98 5.29 2.27 12.02
CA ALA A 98 5.88 2.01 10.70
C ALA A 98 7.31 2.56 10.58
N GLU A 99 7.56 3.77 11.09
CA GLU A 99 8.91 4.34 11.13
C GLU A 99 9.86 3.51 12.01
N THR A 100 9.39 3.10 13.19
CA THR A 100 10.15 2.25 14.11
C THR A 100 10.48 0.90 13.46
N LEU A 101 9.50 0.26 12.83
CA LEU A 101 9.69 -1.00 12.12
C LEU A 101 10.68 -0.84 10.96
N LEU A 102 10.59 0.24 10.18
CA LEU A 102 11.53 0.49 9.09
C LEU A 102 12.96 0.60 9.61
N ARG A 103 13.16 1.32 10.73
CA ARG A 103 14.47 1.43 11.37
C ARG A 103 15.01 0.07 11.79
N GLN A 104 14.20 -0.73 12.49
CA GLN A 104 14.57 -2.09 12.92
C GLN A 104 14.92 -3.00 11.74
N LEU A 105 14.16 -2.92 10.65
CA LEU A 105 14.40 -3.70 9.44
C LEU A 105 15.71 -3.29 8.74
N CYS A 106 15.98 -2.00 8.66
CA CYS A 106 17.24 -1.49 8.11
C CYS A 106 18.45 -1.87 8.98
N GLU A 107 18.33 -1.80 10.30
CA GLU A 107 19.39 -2.20 11.25
C GLU A 107 19.67 -3.70 11.20
N ARG A 108 18.63 -4.53 11.12
CA ARG A 108 18.78 -5.98 11.01
C ARG A 108 19.41 -6.41 9.68
N ALA A 109 19.18 -5.64 8.60
CA ALA A 109 19.70 -5.88 7.26
C ALA A 109 19.48 -7.32 6.71
N ASP A 110 18.45 -8.00 7.20
CA ASP A 110 18.16 -9.40 6.86
C ASP A 110 17.52 -9.50 5.46
N PRO A 111 18.12 -10.27 4.53
CA PRO A 111 17.63 -10.41 3.16
C PRO A 111 16.17 -10.86 3.06
N GLN A 112 15.67 -11.64 4.03
CA GLN A 112 14.29 -12.13 4.05
C GLN A 112 13.27 -10.99 4.07
N TYR A 113 13.62 -9.88 4.73
CA TYR A 113 12.71 -8.75 4.89
C TYR A 113 12.92 -7.64 3.86
N ARG A 114 13.86 -7.77 2.91
CA ARG A 114 14.10 -6.74 1.88
C ARG A 114 12.83 -6.31 1.13
N PRO A 115 11.94 -7.22 0.68
CA PRO A 115 10.66 -6.83 0.07
C PRO A 115 9.79 -5.99 0.99
N ALA A 116 9.69 -6.38 2.26
CA ALA A 116 8.90 -5.66 3.26
C ALA A 116 9.50 -4.28 3.56
N THR A 117 10.82 -4.18 3.74
CA THR A 117 11.54 -2.91 3.93
C THR A 117 11.29 -1.94 2.78
N TYR A 118 11.36 -2.43 1.54
CA TYR A 118 11.11 -1.61 0.36
C TYR A 118 9.67 -1.10 0.30
N ILE A 119 8.67 -1.97 0.46
CA ILE A 119 7.26 -1.57 0.43
C ILE A 119 6.96 -0.59 1.58
N LEU A 120 7.50 -0.82 2.77
CA LEU A 120 7.32 0.07 3.91
C LEU A 120 7.91 1.47 3.65
N ALA A 121 9.08 1.55 3.03
CA ALA A 121 9.68 2.83 2.62
C ALA A 121 8.80 3.57 1.61
N VAL A 122 8.30 2.89 0.56
CA VAL A 122 7.40 3.47 -0.45
C VAL A 122 6.07 3.93 0.18
N MET A 123 5.53 3.17 1.15
CA MET A 123 4.33 3.57 1.90
C MET A 123 4.55 4.88 2.66
N LEU A 124 5.72 5.03 3.31
CA LEU A 124 6.08 6.24 4.06
C LEU A 124 6.41 7.43 3.15
N GLU A 125 6.97 7.19 1.96
CA GLU A 125 7.14 8.19 0.91
C GLU A 125 5.79 8.77 0.46
N ARG A 126 4.82 7.92 0.13
CA ARG A 126 3.47 8.36 -0.27
C ARG A 126 2.75 9.16 0.81
N LYS A 127 3.05 8.89 2.09
CA LYS A 127 2.57 9.66 3.25
C LYS A 127 3.38 10.93 3.54
N ARG A 128 4.40 11.26 2.73
CA ARG A 128 5.32 12.41 2.90
C ARG A 128 6.13 12.38 4.20
N VAL A 129 6.32 11.19 4.76
CA VAL A 129 7.17 10.97 5.94
C VAL A 129 8.64 10.86 5.52
N LEU A 130 8.89 10.16 4.43
CA LEU A 130 10.19 10.08 3.78
C LEU A 130 10.18 10.86 2.47
N LYS A 131 11.34 11.37 2.06
CA LYS A 131 11.60 11.91 0.73
C LYS A 131 12.80 11.21 0.13
N VAL A 132 12.77 10.91 -1.17
CA VAL A 132 13.95 10.41 -1.88
C VAL A 132 14.96 11.56 -1.99
N LYS A 133 16.17 11.36 -1.47
CA LYS A 133 17.30 12.28 -1.60
C LYS A 133 18.16 11.95 -2.80
N GLU A 134 18.44 10.66 -2.96
CA GLU A 134 19.30 10.16 -4.01
C GLU A 134 18.82 8.78 -4.45
N GLN A 135 19.08 8.45 -5.71
CA GLN A 135 18.89 7.13 -6.26
C GLN A 135 20.11 6.79 -7.13
N PHE A 136 20.64 5.59 -6.97
CA PHE A 136 21.79 5.12 -7.75
C PHE A 136 21.68 3.63 -8.03
N TRP A 137 22.51 3.15 -8.94
CA TRP A 137 22.63 1.72 -9.25
C TRP A 137 23.90 1.18 -8.62
N ARG A 138 23.79 0.04 -7.94
CA ARG A 138 24.91 -0.68 -7.34
C ARG A 138 24.68 -2.18 -7.53
N ASP A 139 25.69 -2.88 -8.03
CA ASP A 139 25.64 -4.34 -8.24
C ASP A 139 24.43 -4.80 -9.09
N GLY A 140 24.04 -3.99 -10.08
CA GLY A 140 22.88 -4.26 -10.94
C GLY A 140 21.51 -4.03 -10.26
N GLN A 141 21.50 -3.48 -9.05
CA GLN A 141 20.30 -3.20 -8.27
C GLN A 141 20.13 -1.69 -8.08
N ARG A 142 18.90 -1.20 -8.21
CA ARG A 142 18.57 0.20 -7.88
C ARG A 142 18.52 0.36 -6.37
N VAL A 143 19.12 1.43 -5.85
CA VAL A 143 19.16 1.74 -4.43
C VAL A 143 18.61 3.15 -4.22
N PHE A 144 17.74 3.29 -3.22
CA PHE A 144 17.16 4.56 -2.81
C PHE A 144 17.78 5.02 -1.49
N VAL A 145 18.13 6.30 -1.42
CA VAL A 145 18.50 6.99 -0.19
C VAL A 145 17.34 7.88 0.19
N TYR A 146 16.60 7.50 1.23
CA TYR A 146 15.50 8.26 1.78
C TYR A 146 15.99 9.14 2.93
N GLU A 147 15.45 10.36 3.03
CA GLU A 147 15.59 11.21 4.23
C GLU A 147 14.22 11.38 4.89
N HIS A 148 14.18 11.27 6.21
CA HIS A 148 13.00 11.56 6.99
C HIS A 148 12.76 13.07 7.11
N THR A 149 11.56 13.52 6.76
CA THR A 149 11.27 14.94 6.52
C THR A 149 11.35 15.82 7.77
N ARG A 150 11.21 15.23 8.97
CA ARG A 150 11.16 16.00 10.23
C ARG A 150 12.50 16.05 10.98
N ASN A 151 13.24 14.94 11.01
CA ASN A 151 14.46 14.81 11.83
C ASN A 151 15.74 14.64 10.99
N GLY A 152 15.63 14.42 9.67
CA GLY A 152 16.77 14.26 8.78
C GLY A 152 17.40 12.86 8.77
N ASP A 153 16.80 11.86 9.40
CA ASP A 153 17.34 10.49 9.39
C ASP A 153 17.42 9.93 7.97
N VAL A 154 18.50 9.21 7.67
CA VAL A 154 18.74 8.66 6.33
C VAL A 154 18.60 7.14 6.33
N PHE A 155 17.82 6.62 5.38
CA PHE A 155 17.62 5.18 5.17
C PHE A 155 18.09 4.79 3.77
N THR A 156 18.94 3.77 3.67
CA THR A 156 19.36 3.20 2.39
C THR A 156 18.58 1.92 2.14
N VAL A 157 17.74 1.92 1.10
CA VAL A 157 16.81 0.83 0.81
C VAL A 157 17.03 0.35 -0.63
N PRO A 158 17.57 -0.86 -0.83
CA PRO A 158 17.72 -1.43 -2.16
C PRO A 158 16.37 -1.93 -2.70
N ASP A 159 16.13 -1.72 -4.00
CA ASP A 159 14.94 -2.17 -4.71
C ASP A 159 15.02 -3.67 -4.98
N PRO A 160 14.18 -4.51 -4.38
CA PRO A 160 14.21 -5.96 -4.56
C PRO A 160 13.76 -6.44 -5.96
N ALA A 161 13.41 -5.52 -6.87
CA ALA A 161 12.86 -5.84 -8.19
C ALA A 161 11.58 -6.69 -8.11
N LEU A 162 10.66 -6.27 -7.25
CA LEU A 162 9.41 -6.98 -6.96
C LEU A 162 8.55 -7.19 -8.21
N LYS A 163 8.10 -8.43 -8.40
CA LYS A 163 7.17 -8.81 -9.47
C LYS A 163 5.72 -8.63 -9.00
N LEU A 164 4.82 -8.40 -9.95
CA LEU A 164 3.39 -8.19 -9.65
C LEU A 164 2.78 -9.33 -8.82
N GLY A 165 3.14 -10.58 -9.11
CA GLY A 165 2.64 -11.76 -8.39
C GLY A 165 3.16 -11.91 -6.95
N GLU A 166 4.18 -11.17 -6.56
CA GLU A 166 4.76 -11.21 -5.21
C GLU A 166 4.13 -10.17 -4.28
N LEU A 167 3.43 -9.17 -4.84
CA LEU A 167 2.91 -8.03 -4.09
C LEU A 167 1.93 -8.43 -2.99
N GLU A 168 0.99 -9.34 -3.26
CA GLU A 168 0.01 -9.78 -2.26
C GLU A 168 0.67 -10.48 -1.06
N ALA A 169 1.69 -11.30 -1.32
CA ALA A 169 2.44 -11.98 -0.27
C ALA A 169 3.20 -10.96 0.58
N VAL A 170 3.91 -10.03 -0.05
CA VAL A 170 4.68 -8.99 0.65
C VAL A 170 3.77 -8.06 1.45
N GLN A 171 2.61 -7.68 0.90
CA GLN A 171 1.63 -6.86 1.61
C GLN A 171 1.13 -7.55 2.89
N ARG A 172 0.85 -8.86 2.84
CA ARG A 172 0.49 -9.64 4.02
C ARG A 172 1.62 -9.68 5.05
N THR A 173 2.86 -9.87 4.62
CA THR A 173 4.03 -9.82 5.50
C THR A 173 4.18 -8.45 6.16
N VAL A 174 4.04 -7.36 5.41
CA VAL A 174 4.11 -5.99 5.96
C VAL A 174 2.99 -5.76 6.98
N ALA A 175 1.76 -6.17 6.68
CA ALA A 175 0.64 -6.07 7.62
C ALA A 175 0.93 -6.83 8.92
N GLN A 176 1.38 -8.08 8.82
CA GLN A 176 1.74 -8.89 9.98
C GLN A 176 2.87 -8.25 10.81
N LEU A 177 3.91 -7.72 10.17
CA LEU A 177 5.01 -7.04 10.87
C LEU A 177 4.57 -5.75 11.56
N LEU A 178 3.61 -5.03 10.99
CA LEU A 178 3.04 -3.83 11.62
C LEU A 178 2.15 -4.16 12.83
N GLU A 179 1.48 -5.30 12.81
CA GLU A 179 0.62 -5.77 13.91
C GLU A 179 1.43 -6.40 15.05
N GLN A 180 2.41 -7.25 14.72
CA GLN A 180 3.11 -8.13 15.66
C GLN A 180 4.51 -7.61 16.02
N GLY A 181 5.05 -6.67 15.25
CA GLY A 181 6.44 -6.25 15.34
C GLY A 181 7.41 -7.24 14.69
N LEU A 182 8.70 -6.92 14.72
CA LEU A 182 9.74 -7.79 14.18
C LEU A 182 10.02 -8.94 15.15
N PRO A 183 9.96 -10.22 14.72
CA PRO A 183 10.25 -11.33 15.62
C PRO A 183 11.73 -11.28 16.06
N PRO A 184 12.05 -11.70 17.30
CA PRO A 184 13.42 -11.72 17.78
C PRO A 184 14.28 -12.57 16.82
N ALA A 185 15.51 -12.12 16.57
CA ALA A 185 16.47 -12.92 15.83
C ALA A 185 16.69 -14.22 16.61
N MET A 186 16.18 -15.34 16.09
CA MET A 186 16.46 -16.65 16.67
C MET A 186 17.98 -16.85 16.60
N SER A 187 18.63 -16.69 17.75
CA SER A 187 19.99 -17.17 17.92
C SER A 187 19.91 -18.69 17.76
N GLY A 188 20.77 -19.27 16.92
CA GLY A 188 20.96 -20.71 16.88
C GLY A 188 21.27 -21.25 18.28
N PRO A 189 21.13 -22.58 18.51
CA PRO A 189 21.34 -23.16 19.83
C PRO A 189 22.69 -22.72 20.38
N ASP A 190 22.64 -22.11 21.56
CA ASP A 190 23.78 -21.76 22.39
C ASP A 190 24.73 -22.97 22.42
N PRO A 191 26.02 -22.85 22.04
CA PRO A 191 26.95 -23.94 22.29
C PRO A 191 26.97 -24.13 23.79
N ALA A 192 26.53 -25.32 24.22
CA ALA A 192 26.49 -25.73 25.62
C ALA A 192 27.76 -25.26 26.34
N PRO A 193 27.67 -24.72 27.56
CA PRO A 193 28.83 -24.21 28.26
C PRO A 193 29.83 -25.35 28.42
N ALA A 194 30.97 -25.22 27.75
CA ALA A 194 32.12 -26.07 27.97
C ALA A 194 32.48 -25.95 29.46
N THR A 195 32.29 -27.03 30.20
CA THR A 195 32.80 -27.19 31.55
C THR A 195 34.30 -26.88 31.54
N PRO A 196 34.77 -25.92 32.35
CA PRO A 196 36.20 -25.65 32.46
C PRO A 196 36.88 -26.84 33.16
N ASP A 197 37.89 -27.35 32.47
CA ASP A 197 38.82 -28.37 32.90
C ASP A 197 39.51 -27.92 34.19
N ALA A 198 39.33 -28.68 35.28
CA ALA A 198 40.00 -28.44 36.54
C ALA A 198 41.43 -28.96 36.44
N THR A 199 42.35 -28.07 36.03
CA THR A 199 43.79 -28.30 36.19
C THR A 199 44.18 -28.06 37.66
N GLY A 200 44.29 -29.15 38.41
CA GLY A 200 45.03 -29.19 39.68
C GLY A 200 46.49 -29.56 39.41
N ALA A 201 47.41 -28.70 39.83
CA ALA A 201 48.85 -28.84 39.69
C ALA A 201 49.50 -29.70 40.80
N GLU A 202 50.77 -30.08 40.55
CA GLU A 202 51.79 -30.74 41.40
C GLU A 202 51.69 -32.26 41.58
N ALA A 203 52.73 -33.09 41.41
CA ALA A 203 54.18 -32.88 41.37
C ALA A 203 54.95 -34.00 40.58
N VAL A 204 56.21 -33.70 40.31
CA VAL A 204 57.35 -34.29 39.57
C VAL A 204 57.77 -35.75 40.00
N PRO A 205 58.81 -36.41 39.43
CA PRO A 205 58.87 -37.24 38.20
C PRO A 205 59.38 -38.71 38.41
N SER A 206 59.49 -39.44 37.29
CA SER A 206 60.51 -40.48 36.96
C SER A 206 60.50 -41.79 37.75
N ASP A 207 60.11 -42.89 37.09
CA ASP A 207 61.04 -44.02 36.93
C ASP A 207 60.62 -44.95 35.75
N SER A 208 61.57 -45.14 34.85
CA SER A 208 61.88 -46.30 34.01
C SER A 208 60.80 -47.36 33.71
N ARG A 209 60.54 -47.61 32.41
CA ARG A 209 60.92 -48.89 31.79
C ARG A 209 60.89 -48.81 30.26
N VAL A 210 62.08 -48.91 29.69
CA VAL A 210 62.39 -49.14 28.28
C VAL A 210 61.79 -50.47 27.83
N GLU A 211 61.07 -50.44 26.72
CA GLU A 211 60.75 -51.61 25.91
C GLU A 211 62.01 -52.05 25.15
N PRO A 212 62.29 -53.36 25.08
CA PRO A 212 62.74 -53.87 23.79
C PRO A 212 62.05 -55.17 23.39
N ALA A 213 61.71 -55.25 22.11
CA ALA A 213 61.43 -56.45 21.33
C ALA A 213 62.67 -57.40 21.27
N PRO A 214 62.68 -58.49 20.48
CA PRO A 214 61.77 -59.64 20.37
C PRO A 214 62.55 -61.00 20.52
N SER A 215 61.86 -62.12 20.23
CA SER A 215 62.36 -63.45 19.77
C SER A 215 62.81 -64.50 20.80
N GLY A 216 62.29 -65.73 20.60
CA GLY A 216 63.06 -66.97 20.80
C GLY A 216 62.34 -68.16 21.46
N SER A 217 62.08 -69.19 20.62
CA SER A 217 61.92 -70.64 20.91
C SER A 217 60.51 -71.20 21.16
#